data_AF-A0A930U4A4-F1
#
_entry.id   AF-A0A930U4A4-F1
#
_cell.length_a   1.000
_cell.length_b   1.000
_cell.length_c   1.000
_cell.angle_alpha   90.00
_cell.angle_beta   90.00
_cell.angle_gamma   90.00
#
_symmetry.space_group_name_H-M   'P 1'
#
loop_
_entity.id
_entity.type
_entity.pdbx_description
1 polymer ?
#
loop_
_entity_poly.entity_id
_entity_poly.type
_entity_poly.pdbx_seq_one_letter_code
_entity_poly.pdbx_strand_id
1 'polypeptide(L)'
;MSVDEILKVAFSTAAAVIASVGGASIIIFGISTWLGKVWAEKVYLKNSSLHSKELEKLKKHYAIELEQLKSEISQRQDFLSTSLSALSSGYISSRERTLVAIEILWKKILEIKAQVSEVTFFYSILLPSEYSEAASNKTTNIIPEINPSKLDDTFAQVSIEVSEMRPFLGESLYRLYYIYRAFAYRQALKVLRRYDKKTIYEWDKNFEGKEDDVMYQALKEVFTGEELQNIIRNSQPFAPVQDILNAIELKIVVEMNEWIFGRQLVNMSIEEQQRILKLYKSILR
;
A
#
# COMPACT_ATOMS: atom_id res chain seq x y z
N MET A 1 -117.17 50.23 18.51
CA MET A 1 -116.15 49.23 18.88
C MET A 1 -115.72 49.51 20.31
N SER A 2 -115.76 48.49 21.18
CA SER A 2 -115.32 48.61 22.57
C SER A 2 -113.80 48.42 22.67
N VAL A 3 -113.15 49.02 23.69
CA VAL A 3 -111.69 48.97 23.88
C VAL A 3 -111.17 47.53 24.02
N ASP A 4 -111.98 46.60 24.52
CA ASP A 4 -111.65 45.17 24.64
C ASP A 4 -111.55 44.43 23.30
N GLU A 5 -112.32 44.85 22.27
CA GLU A 5 -112.20 44.27 20.92
C GLU A 5 -110.89 44.68 20.25
N ILE A 6 -110.44 45.92 20.46
CA ILE A 6 -109.19 46.45 19.88
C ILE A 6 -107.98 45.74 20.51
N LEU A 7 -107.99 45.51 21.83
CA LEU A 7 -106.94 44.79 22.54
C LEU A 7 -106.82 43.32 22.10
N LYS A 8 -107.95 42.63 21.89
CA LYS A 8 -107.96 41.24 21.39
C LYS A 8 -107.40 41.13 19.97
N VAL A 9 -107.80 42.04 19.08
CA VAL A 9 -107.32 42.06 17.70
C VAL A 9 -105.83 42.41 17.65
N ALA A 10 -105.36 43.35 18.47
CA ALA A 10 -103.95 43.73 18.55
C ALA A 10 -103.07 42.60 19.11
N PHE A 11 -103.53 41.89 20.15
CA PHE A 11 -102.79 40.75 20.70
C PHE A 11 -102.78 39.56 19.74
N SER A 12 -103.88 39.29 19.03
CA SER A 12 -103.92 38.19 18.05
C SER A 12 -103.06 38.49 16.82
N THR A 13 -103.01 39.76 16.36
CA THR A 13 -102.11 40.16 15.27
C THR A 13 -100.65 40.17 15.72
N ALA A 14 -100.34 40.65 16.93
CA ALA A 14 -98.98 40.57 17.47
C ALA A 14 -98.52 39.12 17.69
N ALA A 15 -99.36 38.26 18.25
CA ALA A 15 -99.07 36.84 18.43
C ALA A 15 -98.95 36.11 17.08
N ALA A 16 -99.76 36.44 16.08
CA ALA A 16 -99.65 35.88 14.73
C ALA A 16 -98.37 36.33 14.02
N VAL A 17 -97.95 37.59 14.18
CA VAL A 17 -96.69 38.11 13.63
C VAL A 17 -95.49 37.48 14.34
N ILE A 18 -95.52 37.34 15.67
CA ILE A 18 -94.45 36.67 16.42
C ILE A 18 -94.39 35.18 16.09
N ALA A 19 -95.53 34.50 15.93
CA ALA A 19 -95.58 33.10 15.52
C ALA A 19 -95.11 32.90 14.08
N SER A 20 -95.41 33.82 13.15
CA SER A 20 -94.92 33.75 11.77
C SER A 20 -93.43 34.03 11.67
N VAL A 21 -92.91 34.99 12.46
CA VAL A 21 -91.48 35.32 12.51
C VAL A 21 -90.69 34.24 13.26
N GLY A 22 -91.24 33.69 14.35
CA GLY A 22 -90.68 32.59 15.13
C GLY A 22 -90.69 31.25 14.37
N GLY A 23 -91.75 30.95 13.63
CA GLY A 23 -91.84 29.78 12.75
C GLY A 23 -90.87 29.86 11.58
N ALA A 24 -90.72 31.05 10.97
CA ALA A 24 -89.74 31.27 9.90
C ALA A 24 -88.29 31.10 10.39
N SER A 25 -87.97 31.50 11.62
CA SER A 25 -86.62 31.33 12.17
C SER A 25 -86.25 29.87 12.44
N ILE A 26 -87.19 29.02 12.85
CA ILE A 26 -86.96 27.56 12.99
C ILE A 26 -86.65 26.93 11.62
N ILE A 27 -87.39 27.32 10.57
CA ILE A 27 -87.16 26.82 9.21
C ILE A 27 -85.79 27.29 8.69
N ILE A 28 -85.44 28.56 8.86
CA ILE A 28 -84.14 29.11 8.46
C ILE A 28 -83.00 28.41 9.22
N PHE A 29 -83.18 28.15 10.52
CA PHE A 29 -82.18 27.46 11.34
C PHE A 29 -82.00 26.00 10.92
N GLY A 30 -83.10 25.29 10.63
CA GLY A 30 -83.08 23.93 10.10
C GLY A 30 -82.38 23.81 8.75
N ILE A 31 -82.71 24.71 7.81
CA ILE A 31 -82.07 24.79 6.50
C ILE A 31 -80.58 25.15 6.63
N SER A 32 -80.22 26.08 7.51
CA SER A 32 -78.83 26.48 7.75
C SER A 32 -78.00 25.34 8.34
N THR A 33 -78.57 24.57 9.26
CA THR A 33 -77.91 23.40 9.87
C THR A 33 -77.72 22.29 8.85
N TRP A 34 -78.71 22.03 8.00
CA TRP A 34 -78.62 21.04 6.93
C TRP A 34 -77.59 21.43 5.87
N LEU A 35 -77.62 22.69 5.39
CA LEU A 35 -76.61 23.21 4.45
C LEU A 35 -75.20 23.14 5.04
N GLY A 36 -75.04 23.53 6.31
CA GLY A 36 -73.77 23.44 7.02
C GLY A 36 -73.25 22.02 7.10
N LYS A 37 -74.12 21.03 7.36
CA LYS A 37 -73.75 19.61 7.43
C LYS A 37 -73.32 19.06 6.07
N VAL A 38 -74.06 19.36 5.00
CA VAL A 38 -73.73 18.93 3.63
C VAL A 38 -72.44 19.58 3.14
N TRP A 39 -72.23 20.87 3.43
CA TRP A 39 -70.99 21.57 3.10
C TRP A 39 -69.80 21.05 3.90
N ALA A 40 -69.97 20.80 5.21
CA ALA A 40 -68.93 20.24 6.06
C ALA A 40 -68.50 18.85 5.57
N GLU A 41 -69.45 17.98 5.22
CA GLU A 41 -69.18 16.64 4.69
C GLU A 41 -68.48 16.71 3.31
N LYS A 42 -68.92 17.61 2.43
CA LYS A 42 -68.28 17.82 1.13
C LYS A 42 -66.85 18.37 1.26
N VAL A 43 -66.63 19.32 2.18
CA VAL A 43 -65.30 19.88 2.47
C VAL A 43 -64.40 18.83 3.10
N TYR A 44 -64.91 18.02 4.03
CA TYR A 44 -64.19 16.93 4.67
C TYR A 44 -63.77 15.86 3.66
N LEU A 45 -64.69 15.37 2.83
CA LEU A 45 -64.38 14.39 1.77
C LEU A 45 -63.35 14.94 0.78
N LYS A 46 -63.47 16.21 0.39
CA LYS A 46 -62.50 16.87 -0.48
C LYS A 46 -61.12 16.94 0.18
N ASN A 47 -61.02 17.44 1.41
CA ASN A 47 -59.76 17.56 2.16
C ASN A 47 -59.12 16.21 2.44
N SER A 48 -59.91 15.20 2.81
CA SER A 48 -59.41 13.83 3.01
C SER A 48 -58.89 13.22 1.72
N SER A 49 -59.58 13.44 0.58
CA SER A 49 -59.08 12.97 -0.72
C SER A 49 -57.78 13.67 -1.12
N LEU A 50 -57.66 14.97 -0.84
CA LEU A 50 -56.43 15.73 -1.10
C LEU A 50 -55.28 15.25 -0.24
N HIS A 51 -55.49 15.09 1.07
CA HIS A 51 -54.50 14.53 1.98
C HIS A 51 -54.06 13.12 1.58
N SER A 52 -55.00 12.27 1.15
CA SER A 52 -54.66 10.91 0.68
C SER A 52 -53.78 10.93 -0.57
N LYS A 53 -54.05 11.85 -1.52
CA LYS A 53 -53.26 12.02 -2.74
C LYS A 53 -51.88 12.59 -2.45
N GLU A 54 -51.78 13.55 -1.52
CA GLU A 54 -50.50 14.11 -1.09
C GLU A 54 -49.66 13.05 -0.37
N LEU A 55 -50.25 12.25 0.51
CA LEU A 55 -49.58 11.12 1.15
C LEU A 55 -49.08 10.10 0.14
N GLU A 56 -49.89 9.76 -0.87
CA GLU A 56 -49.48 8.81 -1.91
C GLU A 56 -48.34 9.37 -2.77
N LYS A 57 -48.40 10.66 -3.13
CA LYS A 57 -47.31 11.35 -3.83
C LYS A 57 -46.02 11.36 -3.01
N LEU A 58 -46.11 11.68 -1.72
CA LEU A 58 -44.96 11.75 -0.82
C LEU A 58 -44.33 10.36 -0.63
N LYS A 59 -45.16 9.31 -0.46
CA LYS A 59 -44.69 7.92 -0.41
C LYS A 59 -44.00 7.49 -1.70
N LYS A 60 -44.56 7.83 -2.87
CA LYS A 60 -43.92 7.54 -4.17
C LYS A 60 -42.59 8.27 -4.32
N HIS A 61 -42.53 9.53 -3.91
CA HIS A 61 -41.31 10.33 -3.95
C HIS A 61 -40.19 9.68 -3.11
N TYR A 62 -40.47 9.35 -1.84
CA TYR A 62 -39.49 8.69 -0.98
C TYR A 62 -39.13 7.27 -1.44
N ALA A 63 -40.06 6.52 -2.04
CA ALA A 63 -39.75 5.21 -2.60
C ALA A 63 -38.75 5.30 -3.76
N ILE A 64 -38.95 6.27 -4.67
CA ILE A 64 -38.02 6.54 -5.78
C ILE A 64 -36.66 6.99 -5.24
N GLU A 65 -36.64 7.90 -4.27
CA GLU A 65 -35.41 8.41 -3.67
C GLU A 65 -34.62 7.29 -2.95
N LEU A 66 -35.31 6.39 -2.25
CA LEU A 66 -34.69 5.20 -1.64
C LEU A 66 -34.12 4.23 -2.68
N GLU A 67 -34.83 4.00 -3.77
CA GLU A 67 -34.36 3.12 -4.84
C GLU A 67 -33.14 3.71 -5.56
N GLN A 68 -33.15 5.03 -5.80
CA GLN A 68 -32.00 5.77 -6.31
C GLN A 68 -30.80 5.69 -5.36
N LEU A 69 -30.99 5.99 -4.07
CA LEU A 69 -29.93 5.88 -3.07
C LEU A 69 -29.36 4.46 -2.97
N LYS A 70 -30.22 3.44 -3.00
CA LYS A 70 -29.76 2.03 -3.01
C LYS A 70 -28.96 1.70 -4.27
N SER A 71 -29.43 2.14 -5.43
CA SER A 71 -28.72 1.96 -6.70
C SER A 71 -27.36 2.64 -6.68
N GLU A 72 -27.27 3.88 -6.19
CA GLU A 72 -26.01 4.60 -6.03
C GLU A 72 -25.07 3.90 -5.05
N ILE A 73 -25.55 3.42 -3.91
CA ILE A 73 -24.74 2.68 -2.94
C ILE A 73 -24.20 1.40 -3.59
N SER A 74 -25.03 0.65 -4.31
CA SER A 74 -24.61 -0.57 -5.01
C SER A 74 -23.55 -0.28 -6.05
N GLN A 75 -23.76 0.71 -6.93
CA GLN A 75 -22.78 1.11 -7.95
C GLN A 75 -21.45 1.54 -7.33
N ARG A 76 -21.48 2.25 -6.20
CA ARG A 76 -20.28 2.66 -5.46
C ARG A 76 -19.54 1.45 -4.86
N GLN A 77 -20.27 0.49 -4.29
CA GLN A 77 -19.68 -0.75 -3.78
C GLN A 77 -19.03 -1.56 -4.89
N ASP A 78 -19.69 -1.69 -6.04
CA ASP A 78 -19.16 -2.41 -7.22
C ASP A 78 -17.89 -1.73 -7.76
N PHE A 79 -17.90 -0.39 -7.84
CA PHE A 79 -16.74 0.38 -8.24
C PHE A 79 -15.54 0.19 -7.28
N LEU A 80 -15.78 0.27 -5.97
CA LEU A 80 -14.74 0.04 -4.95
C LEU A 80 -14.20 -1.39 -5.04
N SER A 81 -15.08 -2.39 -5.13
CA SER A 81 -14.71 -3.80 -5.23
C SER A 81 -13.87 -4.09 -6.49
N THR A 82 -14.28 -3.53 -7.64
CA THR A 82 -13.57 -3.68 -8.90
C THR A 82 -12.21 -3.00 -8.87
N SER A 83 -12.14 -1.77 -8.33
CA SER A 83 -10.89 -1.02 -8.18
C SER A 83 -9.92 -1.74 -7.23
N LEU A 84 -10.42 -2.25 -6.10
CA LEU A 84 -9.62 -3.03 -5.15
C LEU A 84 -9.09 -4.32 -5.79
N SER A 85 -9.93 -5.01 -6.57
CA SER A 85 -9.55 -6.25 -7.26
C SER A 85 -8.49 -5.99 -8.35
N ALA A 86 -8.63 -4.92 -9.13
CA ALA A 86 -7.65 -4.54 -10.14
C ALA A 86 -6.31 -4.11 -9.52
N LEU A 87 -6.34 -3.36 -8.41
CA LEU A 87 -5.14 -3.02 -7.66
C LEU A 87 -4.49 -4.27 -7.07
N SER A 88 -5.28 -5.18 -6.48
CA SER A 88 -4.80 -6.43 -5.90
C SER A 88 -4.16 -7.35 -6.93
N SER A 89 -4.76 -7.51 -8.11
CA SER A 89 -4.22 -8.39 -9.17
C SER A 89 -2.92 -7.86 -9.77
N GLY A 90 -2.82 -6.54 -9.95
CA GLY A 90 -1.56 -5.88 -10.34
C GLY A 90 -0.48 -6.07 -9.28
N TYR A 91 -0.84 -5.94 -8.00
CA TYR A 91 0.08 -6.15 -6.88
C TYR A 91 0.58 -7.59 -6.79
N ILE A 92 -0.29 -8.58 -6.94
CA ILE A 92 0.08 -10.01 -6.93
C ILE A 92 1.06 -10.30 -8.06
N SER A 93 0.77 -9.82 -9.27
CA SER A 93 1.64 -10.03 -10.45
C SER A 93 3.02 -9.38 -10.28
N SER A 94 3.08 -8.16 -9.71
CA SER A 94 4.35 -7.49 -9.38
C SER A 94 5.10 -8.22 -8.27
N ARG A 95 4.39 -8.76 -7.28
CA ARG A 95 4.98 -9.54 -6.20
C ARG A 95 5.60 -10.84 -6.69
N GLU A 96 4.94 -11.57 -7.57
CA GLU A 96 5.51 -12.77 -8.17
C GLU A 96 6.81 -12.45 -8.90
N ARG A 97 6.85 -11.36 -9.69
CA ARG A 97 8.10 -10.91 -10.34
C ARG A 97 9.17 -10.51 -9.35
N THR A 98 8.79 -9.87 -8.24
CA THR A 98 9.72 -9.50 -7.16
C THR A 98 10.33 -10.73 -6.50
N LEU A 99 9.51 -11.74 -6.18
CA LEU A 99 9.99 -13.00 -5.60
C LEU A 99 10.96 -13.72 -6.53
N VAL A 100 10.63 -13.79 -7.84
CA VAL A 100 11.51 -14.37 -8.85
C VAL A 100 12.82 -13.57 -8.96
N ALA A 101 12.75 -12.25 -8.95
CA ALA A 101 13.94 -11.40 -8.99
C ALA A 101 14.86 -11.63 -7.79
N ILE A 102 14.28 -11.73 -6.59
CA ILE A 102 14.99 -12.02 -5.34
C ILE A 102 15.63 -13.42 -5.39
N GLU A 103 14.92 -14.43 -5.88
CA GLU A 103 15.44 -15.80 -6.02
C GLU A 103 16.66 -15.83 -6.97
N ILE A 104 16.54 -15.21 -8.14
CA ILE A 104 17.64 -15.15 -9.11
C ILE A 104 18.80 -14.34 -8.53
N LEU A 105 18.55 -13.21 -7.86
CA LEU A 105 19.59 -12.43 -7.19
C LEU A 105 20.38 -13.30 -6.20
N TRP A 106 19.69 -14.05 -5.34
CA TRP A 106 20.35 -14.91 -4.35
C TRP A 106 21.16 -16.01 -5.01
N LYS A 107 20.62 -16.67 -6.05
CA LYS A 107 21.35 -17.66 -6.84
C LYS A 107 22.65 -17.09 -7.41
N LYS A 108 22.62 -15.85 -7.89
CA LYS A 108 23.79 -15.15 -8.46
C LYS A 108 24.82 -14.74 -7.40
N ILE A 109 24.37 -14.38 -6.21
CA ILE A 109 25.26 -14.16 -5.05
C ILE A 109 26.00 -15.45 -4.68
N LEU A 110 25.31 -16.58 -4.66
CA LEU A 110 25.92 -17.90 -4.39
C LEU A 110 26.91 -18.30 -5.50
N GLU A 111 26.60 -18.00 -6.76
CA GLU A 111 27.50 -18.22 -7.90
C GLU A 111 28.80 -17.41 -7.74
N ILE A 112 28.70 -16.11 -7.41
CA ILE A 112 29.85 -15.26 -7.08
C ILE A 112 30.62 -15.84 -5.90
N LYS A 113 29.92 -16.23 -4.82
CA LYS A 113 30.54 -16.76 -3.59
C LYS A 113 31.38 -17.98 -3.88
N ALA A 114 30.86 -18.93 -4.65
CA ALA A 114 31.57 -20.14 -5.02
C ALA A 114 32.88 -19.81 -5.74
N GLN A 115 32.83 -18.97 -6.78
CA GLN A 115 34.01 -18.60 -7.56
C GLN A 115 35.04 -17.81 -6.73
N VAL A 116 34.59 -16.88 -5.89
CA VAL A 116 35.48 -16.04 -5.09
C VAL A 116 36.11 -16.83 -3.95
N SER A 117 35.36 -17.75 -3.33
CA SER A 117 35.87 -18.59 -2.23
C SER A 117 37.05 -19.43 -2.71
N GLU A 118 37.01 -19.98 -3.93
CA GLU A 118 38.12 -20.75 -4.50
C GLU A 118 39.42 -19.91 -4.59
N VAL A 119 39.32 -18.63 -4.93
CA VAL A 119 40.47 -17.72 -5.07
C VAL A 119 40.94 -17.18 -3.71
N THR A 120 40.00 -16.88 -2.82
CA THR A 120 40.25 -16.12 -1.58
C THR A 120 40.36 -17.00 -0.33
N PHE A 121 40.19 -18.32 -0.46
CA PHE A 121 40.24 -19.27 0.65
C PHE A 121 41.51 -19.13 1.50
N PHE A 122 42.67 -18.86 0.90
CA PHE A 122 43.92 -18.74 1.64
C PHE A 122 43.89 -17.60 2.69
N TYR A 123 43.09 -16.53 2.50
CA TYR A 123 42.89 -15.48 3.51
C TYR A 123 42.24 -16.00 4.81
N SER A 124 41.62 -17.18 4.76
CA SER A 124 40.99 -17.80 5.92
C SER A 124 41.89 -18.79 6.67
N ILE A 125 42.98 -19.25 6.05
CA ILE A 125 43.84 -20.30 6.61
C ILE A 125 45.30 -19.88 6.82
N LEU A 126 45.76 -18.81 6.16
CA LEU A 126 47.12 -18.30 6.26
C LEU A 126 47.17 -16.96 6.99
N LEU A 127 48.26 -16.72 7.70
CA LEU A 127 48.62 -15.41 8.24
C LEU A 127 49.14 -14.49 7.14
N PRO A 128 49.02 -13.16 7.28
CA PRO A 128 49.60 -12.19 6.34
C PRO A 128 51.07 -12.41 5.99
N SER A 129 51.88 -12.83 6.97
CA SER A 129 53.30 -13.14 6.78
C SER A 129 53.55 -14.35 5.88
N GLU A 130 52.58 -15.25 5.75
CA GLU A 130 52.70 -16.53 5.02
C GLU A 130 52.27 -16.40 3.54
N TYR A 131 51.62 -15.30 3.16
CA TYR A 131 51.07 -15.13 1.80
C TYR A 131 52.14 -15.16 0.71
N SER A 132 53.30 -14.54 0.95
CA SER A 132 54.38 -14.49 -0.04
C SER A 132 55.03 -15.87 -0.23
N GLU A 133 55.16 -16.63 0.85
CA GLU A 133 55.68 -18.00 0.79
C GLU A 133 54.71 -18.91 0.02
N ALA A 134 53.42 -18.87 0.37
CA ALA A 134 52.37 -19.63 -0.31
C ALA A 134 52.26 -19.32 -1.81
N ALA A 135 52.41 -18.06 -2.20
CA ALA A 135 52.41 -17.65 -3.61
C ALA A 135 53.68 -18.11 -4.37
N SER A 136 54.79 -18.35 -3.67
CA SER A 136 56.07 -18.70 -4.28
C SER A 136 56.28 -20.20 -4.46
N ASN A 137 55.62 -21.02 -3.63
CA ASN A 137 55.85 -22.45 -3.55
C ASN A 137 54.93 -23.24 -4.50
N LYS A 138 55.50 -23.72 -5.62
CA LYS A 138 54.79 -24.53 -6.64
C LYS A 138 54.22 -25.86 -6.11
N THR A 139 54.71 -26.37 -4.97
CA THR A 139 54.24 -27.66 -4.43
C THR A 139 52.96 -27.54 -3.60
N THR A 140 52.61 -26.34 -3.16
CA THR A 140 51.40 -26.01 -2.41
C THR A 140 50.48 -25.15 -3.26
N ASN A 141 50.00 -25.65 -4.40
CA ASN A 141 48.99 -24.96 -5.23
C ASN A 141 47.67 -24.79 -4.42
N ILE A 142 47.68 -23.88 -3.45
CA ILE A 142 46.56 -23.51 -2.59
C ILE A 142 45.56 -22.66 -3.38
N ILE A 143 46.06 -21.93 -4.38
CA ILE A 143 45.25 -21.19 -5.34
C ILE A 143 45.07 -22.09 -6.57
N PRO A 144 43.84 -22.50 -6.90
CA PRO A 144 43.59 -23.29 -8.10
C PRO A 144 44.02 -22.51 -9.36
N GLU A 145 44.36 -23.21 -10.44
CA GLU A 145 44.53 -22.59 -11.77
C GLU A 145 43.19 -22.03 -12.24
N ILE A 146 42.84 -20.84 -11.75
CA ILE A 146 41.64 -20.13 -12.15
C ILE A 146 41.99 -19.25 -13.33
N ASN A 147 41.35 -19.53 -14.47
CA ASN A 147 41.47 -18.70 -15.65
C ASN A 147 40.86 -17.32 -15.37
N PRO A 148 41.64 -16.22 -15.38
CA PRO A 148 41.11 -14.89 -15.14
C PRO A 148 39.97 -14.50 -16.09
N SER A 149 39.99 -14.97 -17.34
CA SER A 149 38.93 -14.68 -18.31
C SER A 149 37.60 -15.30 -17.88
N LYS A 150 37.62 -16.51 -17.32
CA LYS A 150 36.41 -17.18 -16.83
C LYS A 150 35.78 -16.42 -15.66
N LEU A 151 36.61 -15.86 -14.78
CA LEU A 151 36.13 -15.02 -13.69
C LEU A 151 35.46 -13.75 -14.24
N ASP A 152 36.13 -13.06 -15.16
CA ASP A 152 35.60 -11.84 -15.79
C ASP A 152 34.27 -12.10 -16.51
N ASP A 153 34.20 -13.17 -17.29
CA ASP A 153 32.99 -13.59 -18.01
C ASP A 153 31.84 -13.88 -17.04
N THR A 154 32.12 -14.61 -15.95
CA THR A 154 31.11 -14.94 -14.93
C THR A 154 30.57 -13.68 -14.26
N PHE A 155 31.45 -12.76 -13.84
CA PHE A 155 31.03 -11.52 -13.19
C PHE A 155 30.29 -10.58 -14.13
N ALA A 156 30.67 -10.53 -15.40
CA ALA A 156 29.96 -9.78 -16.43
C ALA A 156 28.56 -10.35 -16.67
N GLN A 157 28.45 -11.68 -16.84
CA GLN A 157 27.17 -12.35 -17.02
C GLN A 157 26.24 -12.13 -15.83
N VAL A 158 26.72 -12.37 -14.61
CA VAL A 158 25.96 -12.14 -13.38
C VAL A 158 25.52 -10.66 -13.27
N SER A 159 26.37 -9.72 -13.68
CA SER A 159 26.03 -8.30 -13.72
C SER A 159 24.82 -8.02 -14.60
N ILE A 160 24.78 -8.59 -15.80
CA ILE A 160 23.76 -8.34 -16.80
C ILE A 160 22.43 -8.90 -16.29
N GLU A 161 22.43 -10.18 -15.89
CA GLU A 161 21.23 -10.87 -15.41
C GLU A 161 20.58 -10.16 -14.20
N VAL A 162 21.38 -9.71 -13.23
CA VAL A 162 20.85 -8.99 -12.07
C VAL A 162 20.38 -7.58 -12.43
N SER A 163 21.02 -6.93 -13.39
CA SER A 163 20.62 -5.58 -13.83
C SER A 163 19.30 -5.57 -14.57
N GLU A 164 18.97 -6.62 -15.32
CA GLU A 164 17.67 -6.79 -15.97
C GLU A 164 16.52 -6.87 -14.96
N MET A 165 16.79 -7.38 -13.76
CA MET A 165 15.81 -7.51 -12.69
C MET A 165 15.77 -6.32 -11.73
N ARG A 166 16.66 -5.32 -11.92
CA ARG A 166 16.74 -4.14 -11.05
C ARG A 166 15.38 -3.46 -10.79
N PRO A 167 14.45 -3.33 -11.76
CA PRO A 167 13.13 -2.73 -11.50
C PRO A 167 12.33 -3.42 -10.39
N PHE A 168 12.66 -4.68 -10.06
CA PHE A 168 11.96 -5.50 -9.08
C PHE A 168 12.74 -5.72 -7.77
N LEU A 169 14.00 -5.28 -7.67
CA LEU A 169 14.83 -5.53 -6.49
C LEU A 169 14.80 -4.38 -5.47
N GLY A 170 14.40 -3.19 -5.88
CA GLY A 170 14.54 -1.99 -5.06
C GLY A 170 15.99 -1.51 -4.95
N GLU A 171 16.17 -0.21 -4.72
CA GLU A 171 17.51 0.41 -4.78
C GLU A 171 18.41 0.03 -3.60
N SER A 172 17.84 -0.23 -2.42
CA SER A 172 18.59 -0.68 -1.23
C SER A 172 19.24 -2.05 -1.46
N LEU A 173 18.43 -3.03 -1.87
CA LEU A 173 18.89 -4.40 -2.13
C LEU A 173 19.88 -4.44 -3.30
N TYR A 174 19.61 -3.70 -4.38
CA TYR A 174 20.53 -3.63 -5.51
C TYR A 174 21.88 -3.01 -5.12
N ARG A 175 21.88 -1.97 -4.27
CA ARG A 175 23.12 -1.38 -3.73
C ARG A 175 23.91 -2.39 -2.91
N LEU A 176 23.26 -3.13 -2.00
CA LEU A 176 23.93 -4.16 -1.20
C LEU A 176 24.58 -5.23 -2.09
N TYR A 177 23.84 -5.71 -3.10
CA TYR A 177 24.38 -6.62 -4.12
C TYR A 177 25.58 -6.03 -4.87
N TYR A 178 25.48 -4.77 -5.31
CA TYR A 178 26.54 -4.12 -6.05
C TYR A 178 27.83 -4.05 -5.22
N ILE A 179 27.73 -3.66 -3.95
CA ILE A 179 28.87 -3.58 -3.04
C ILE A 179 29.44 -4.97 -2.74
N TYR A 180 28.58 -5.97 -2.49
CA TYR A 180 28.99 -7.38 -2.34
C TYR A 180 29.83 -7.83 -3.53
N ARG A 181 29.29 -7.68 -4.75
CA ARG A 181 29.95 -8.09 -5.98
C ARG A 181 31.26 -7.33 -6.20
N ALA A 182 31.27 -6.01 -6.01
CA ALA A 182 32.44 -5.17 -6.21
C ALA A 182 33.57 -5.55 -5.25
N PHE A 183 33.24 -5.78 -3.97
CA PHE A 183 34.21 -6.22 -2.96
C PHE A 183 34.75 -7.62 -3.32
N ALA A 184 33.87 -8.59 -3.57
CA ALA A 184 34.24 -9.97 -3.89
C ALA A 184 35.14 -10.06 -5.13
N TYR A 185 34.74 -9.37 -6.21
CA TYR A 185 35.51 -9.30 -7.45
C TYR A 185 36.88 -8.66 -7.24
N ARG A 186 36.95 -7.54 -6.49
CA ARG A 186 38.21 -6.84 -6.22
C ARG A 186 39.19 -7.73 -5.45
N GLN A 187 38.73 -8.49 -4.45
CA GLN A 187 39.61 -9.42 -3.73
C GLN A 187 40.12 -10.53 -4.65
N ALA A 188 39.24 -11.17 -5.43
CA ALA A 188 39.65 -12.20 -6.36
C ALA A 188 40.67 -11.67 -7.40
N LEU A 189 40.42 -10.47 -7.96
CA LEU A 189 41.31 -9.85 -8.94
C LEU A 189 42.68 -9.49 -8.35
N LYS A 190 42.72 -9.04 -7.09
CA LYS A 190 43.99 -8.78 -6.38
C LYS A 190 44.82 -10.04 -6.30
N VAL A 191 44.21 -11.15 -5.90
CA VAL A 191 44.90 -12.44 -5.78
C VAL A 191 45.41 -12.89 -7.13
N LEU A 192 44.54 -12.97 -8.15
CA LEU A 192 44.92 -13.45 -9.48
C LEU A 192 46.05 -12.64 -10.12
N ARG A 193 45.97 -11.30 -10.09
CA ARG A 193 47.00 -10.43 -10.71
C ARG A 193 48.34 -10.46 -9.98
N ARG A 194 48.34 -10.82 -8.71
CA ARG A 194 49.52 -10.82 -7.85
C ARG A 194 50.12 -12.20 -7.65
N TYR A 195 49.36 -13.26 -7.93
CA TYR A 195 49.81 -14.64 -7.90
C TYR A 195 51.02 -14.85 -8.83
N ASP A 196 50.93 -14.40 -10.09
CA ASP A 196 52.05 -14.47 -11.06
C ASP A 196 53.31 -13.71 -10.60
N LYS A 197 53.11 -12.67 -9.78
CA LYS A 197 54.20 -11.85 -9.23
C LYS A 197 54.77 -12.43 -7.92
N LYS A 198 54.20 -13.53 -7.40
CA LYS A 198 54.56 -14.16 -6.12
C LYS A 198 54.47 -13.21 -4.92
N THR A 199 53.61 -12.20 -4.98
CA THR A 199 53.48 -11.18 -3.93
C THR A 199 52.01 -10.89 -3.66
N ILE A 200 51.38 -11.67 -2.80
CA ILE A 200 49.98 -11.42 -2.40
C ILE A 200 49.97 -10.50 -1.18
N TYR A 201 49.17 -9.44 -1.26
CA TYR A 201 49.00 -8.51 -0.14
C TYR A 201 47.76 -8.84 0.68
N GLU A 202 47.71 -8.27 1.87
CA GLU A 202 46.54 -8.27 2.74
C GLU A 202 45.30 -7.69 2.03
N TRP A 203 44.14 -8.09 2.53
CA TRP A 203 42.85 -7.74 1.93
C TRP A 203 42.60 -6.23 1.88
N ASP A 204 43.16 -5.47 2.84
CA ASP A 204 43.02 -4.03 3.01
C ASP A 204 44.03 -3.21 2.20
N LYS A 205 44.98 -3.86 1.53
CA LYS A 205 45.97 -3.21 0.66
C LYS A 205 45.54 -3.23 -0.81
N ASN A 206 45.87 -2.21 -1.57
CA ASN A 206 45.60 -2.13 -3.00
C ASN A 206 46.63 -2.92 -3.82
N PHE A 207 46.53 -2.83 -5.15
CA PHE A 207 47.45 -3.51 -6.06
C PHE A 207 48.92 -3.07 -5.91
N GLU A 208 49.24 -1.94 -5.27
CA GLU A 208 50.59 -1.45 -5.01
C GLU A 208 51.12 -1.84 -3.63
N GLY A 209 50.24 -2.29 -2.73
CA GLY A 209 50.57 -2.59 -1.32
C GLY A 209 50.31 -1.42 -0.36
N LYS A 210 49.70 -0.32 -0.84
CA LYS A 210 49.23 0.79 0.00
C LYS A 210 47.81 0.50 0.49
N GLU A 211 47.29 1.27 1.45
CA GLU A 211 45.89 1.13 1.89
C GLU A 211 44.89 1.29 0.72
N ASP A 212 43.84 0.47 0.73
CA ASP A 212 42.83 0.42 -0.32
C ASP A 212 41.61 1.30 -0.01
N ASP A 213 41.80 2.62 -0.11
CA ASP A 213 40.77 3.61 0.20
C ASP A 213 39.46 3.38 -0.57
N VAL A 214 39.55 2.98 -1.84
CA VAL A 214 38.37 2.80 -2.70
C VAL A 214 37.44 1.72 -2.14
N MET A 215 38.02 0.62 -1.67
CA MET A 215 37.27 -0.47 -1.07
C MET A 215 36.67 -0.08 0.27
N TYR A 216 37.44 0.63 1.11
CA TYR A 216 36.92 1.14 2.38
C TYR A 216 35.76 2.11 2.19
N GLN A 217 35.82 2.99 1.18
CA GLN A 217 34.72 3.90 0.89
C GLN A 217 33.47 3.15 0.42
N ALA A 218 33.64 2.13 -0.44
CA ALA A 218 32.52 1.28 -0.86
C ALA A 218 31.86 0.55 0.33
N LEU A 219 32.66 0.00 1.25
CA LEU A 219 32.14 -0.66 2.46
C LEU A 219 31.43 0.31 3.41
N LYS A 220 31.87 1.57 3.49
CA LYS A 220 31.20 2.61 4.30
C LYS A 220 29.81 2.99 3.77
N GLU A 221 29.46 2.65 2.53
CA GLU A 221 28.08 2.82 2.05
C GLU A 221 27.09 1.85 2.69
N VAL A 222 27.56 0.71 3.20
CA VAL A 222 26.72 -0.38 3.72
C VAL A 222 26.96 -0.68 5.20
N PHE A 223 28.13 -0.30 5.72
CA PHE A 223 28.51 -0.44 7.13
C PHE A 223 28.77 0.92 7.76
N THR A 224 28.39 1.07 9.02
CA THR A 224 28.92 2.16 9.82
C THR A 224 30.42 1.95 10.07
N GLY A 225 31.15 3.03 10.37
CA GLY A 225 32.58 2.92 10.70
C GLY A 225 32.84 1.97 11.88
N GLU A 226 31.96 1.98 12.88
CA GLU A 226 32.05 1.09 14.04
C GLU A 226 31.73 -0.37 13.69
N GLU A 227 30.67 -0.62 12.90
CA GLU A 227 30.34 -1.97 12.42
C GLU A 227 31.52 -2.59 11.67
N LEU A 228 32.09 -1.86 10.72
CA LEU A 228 33.20 -2.35 9.91
C LEU A 228 34.44 -2.64 10.75
N GLN A 229 34.78 -1.74 11.69
CA GLN A 229 35.92 -1.96 12.59
C GLN A 229 35.70 -3.15 13.53
N ASN A 230 34.48 -3.35 14.02
CA ASN A 230 34.13 -4.50 14.85
C ASN A 230 34.26 -5.81 14.07
N ILE A 231 33.80 -5.86 12.81
CA ILE A 231 34.00 -7.02 11.94
C ILE A 231 35.50 -7.29 11.78
N ILE A 232 36.27 -6.30 11.35
CA ILE A 232 37.71 -6.44 11.12
C ILE A 232 38.44 -6.92 12.39
N ARG A 233 38.16 -6.31 13.54
CA ARG A 233 38.82 -6.67 14.81
C ARG A 233 38.51 -8.11 15.22
N ASN A 234 37.27 -8.56 15.05
CA ASN A 234 36.85 -9.91 15.42
C ASN A 234 37.37 -10.98 14.44
N SER A 235 37.65 -10.59 13.20
CA SER A 235 38.23 -11.44 12.15
C SER A 235 39.76 -11.45 12.14
N GLN A 236 40.44 -10.81 13.09
CA GLN A 236 41.90 -10.90 13.17
C GLN A 236 42.30 -12.07 14.07
N PRO A 237 43.28 -12.90 13.67
CA PRO A 237 44.14 -12.74 12.50
C PRO A 237 43.64 -13.45 11.21
N PHE A 238 42.47 -14.10 11.23
CA PHE A 238 42.00 -15.00 10.18
C PHE A 238 40.64 -14.61 9.56
N ALA A 239 40.55 -14.66 8.23
CA ALA A 239 39.31 -14.57 7.45
C ALA A 239 38.57 -13.20 7.37
N PRO A 240 39.21 -12.02 7.42
CA PRO A 240 38.49 -10.74 7.30
C PRO A 240 37.69 -10.59 5.99
N VAL A 241 38.15 -11.17 4.89
CA VAL A 241 37.41 -11.15 3.61
C VAL A 241 36.09 -11.91 3.71
N GLN A 242 36.11 -13.12 4.27
CA GLN A 242 34.93 -13.97 4.34
C GLN A 242 33.90 -13.39 5.31
N ASP A 243 34.35 -12.82 6.43
CA ASP A 243 33.46 -12.22 7.42
C ASP A 243 32.81 -10.93 6.91
N ILE A 244 33.54 -10.10 6.15
CA ILE A 244 32.96 -8.96 5.46
C ILE A 244 31.91 -9.42 4.43
N LEU A 245 32.21 -10.42 3.60
CA LEU A 245 31.25 -10.97 2.64
C LEU A 245 29.99 -11.51 3.34
N ASN A 246 30.17 -12.30 4.40
CA ASN A 246 29.08 -12.86 5.20
C ASN A 246 28.24 -11.75 5.86
N ALA A 247 28.86 -10.66 6.32
CA ALA A 247 28.16 -9.53 6.91
C ALA A 247 27.32 -8.77 5.86
N ILE A 248 27.82 -8.62 4.63
CA ILE A 248 27.03 -8.04 3.52
C ILE A 248 25.90 -9.00 3.14
N GLU A 249 26.16 -10.31 3.03
CA GLU A 249 25.13 -11.33 2.77
C GLU A 249 24.01 -11.29 3.80
N LEU A 250 24.35 -11.13 5.09
CA LEU A 250 23.34 -11.00 6.15
C LEU A 250 22.47 -9.77 5.94
N LYS A 251 23.05 -8.62 5.60
CA LYS A 251 22.28 -7.40 5.28
C LYS A 251 21.39 -7.61 4.04
N ILE A 252 21.88 -8.32 3.03
CA ILE A 252 21.09 -8.70 1.84
C ILE A 252 19.90 -9.58 2.24
N VAL A 253 20.10 -10.61 3.05
CA VAL A 253 19.03 -11.51 3.51
C VAL A 253 18.00 -10.76 4.35
N VAL A 254 18.44 -9.86 5.23
CA VAL A 254 17.53 -9.00 6.00
C VAL A 254 16.68 -8.13 5.06
N GLU A 255 17.30 -7.45 4.09
CA GLU A 255 16.57 -6.64 3.11
C GLU A 255 15.61 -7.51 2.28
N MET A 256 16.02 -8.68 1.77
CA MET A 256 15.16 -9.62 1.06
C MET A 256 13.95 -10.04 1.91
N ASN A 257 14.15 -10.32 3.20
CA ASN A 257 13.08 -10.69 4.10
C ASN A 257 12.06 -9.54 4.29
N GLU A 258 12.53 -8.28 4.32
CA GLU A 258 11.63 -7.12 4.37
C GLU A 258 10.73 -7.04 3.12
N TRP A 259 11.26 -7.38 1.94
CA TRP A 259 10.50 -7.46 0.68
C TRP A 259 9.56 -8.67 0.62
N ILE A 260 9.98 -9.84 1.10
CA ILE A 260 9.19 -11.09 1.07
C ILE A 260 8.03 -11.03 2.07
N PHE A 261 8.33 -10.67 3.32
CA PHE A 261 7.40 -10.71 4.45
C PHE A 261 6.67 -9.38 4.69
N GLY A 262 7.14 -8.29 4.09
CA GLY A 262 6.30 -7.14 3.79
C GLY A 262 6.10 -6.12 4.89
N ARG A 263 7.09 -5.84 5.76
CA ARG A 263 7.00 -4.64 6.63
C ARG A 263 6.89 -3.36 5.81
N GLN A 264 7.58 -3.26 4.67
CA GLN A 264 7.36 -2.18 3.71
C GLN A 264 6.00 -2.29 2.99
N LEU A 265 5.52 -3.50 2.71
CA LEU A 265 4.25 -3.75 1.99
C LEU A 265 3.01 -3.41 2.82
N VAL A 266 3.00 -3.74 4.11
CA VAL A 266 1.91 -3.35 5.02
C VAL A 266 1.82 -1.84 5.06
N ASN A 267 2.96 -1.15 5.21
CA ASN A 267 3.00 0.32 5.24
C ASN A 267 2.57 0.96 3.91
N MET A 268 3.06 0.47 2.76
CA MET A 268 2.64 0.98 1.45
C MET A 268 1.15 0.70 1.15
N SER A 269 0.64 -0.48 1.50
CA SER A 269 -0.78 -0.79 1.30
C SER A 269 -1.68 0.09 2.17
N ILE A 270 -1.26 0.40 3.41
CA ILE A 270 -1.96 1.30 4.32
C ILE A 270 -1.91 2.74 3.79
N GLU A 271 -0.75 3.21 3.33
CA GLU A 271 -0.60 4.55 2.75
C GLU A 271 -1.45 4.72 1.49
N GLU A 272 -1.48 3.72 0.60
CA GLU A 272 -2.27 3.78 -0.63
C GLU A 272 -3.77 3.67 -0.33
N GLN A 273 -4.17 2.83 0.65
CA GLN A 273 -5.54 2.82 1.18
C GLN A 273 -5.93 4.17 1.78
N GLN A 274 -5.04 4.82 2.52
CA GLN A 274 -5.27 6.16 3.06
C GLN A 274 -5.37 7.20 1.95
N ARG A 275 -4.60 7.08 0.87
CA ARG A 275 -4.66 7.96 -0.29
C ARG A 275 -5.98 7.83 -1.03
N ILE A 276 -6.46 6.60 -1.24
CA ILE A 276 -7.79 6.32 -1.80
C ILE A 276 -8.88 6.88 -0.89
N LEU A 277 -8.77 6.69 0.43
CA LEU A 277 -9.72 7.27 1.39
C LEU A 277 -9.71 8.80 1.38
N LYS A 278 -8.55 9.44 1.19
CA LYS A 278 -8.43 10.89 1.04
C LYS A 278 -9.07 11.39 -0.25
N LEU A 279 -8.81 10.72 -1.38
CA LEU A 279 -9.46 11.03 -2.66
C LEU A 279 -10.98 10.86 -2.56
N TYR A 280 -11.45 9.78 -1.94
CA TYR A 280 -12.86 9.55 -1.65
C TYR A 280 -13.48 10.69 -0.83
N LYS A 281 -12.83 11.11 0.26
CA LYS A 281 -13.29 12.25 1.08
C LYS A 281 -13.30 13.58 0.30
N SER A 282 -12.43 13.73 -0.70
CA SER A 282 -12.39 14.95 -1.53
C SER A 282 -13.49 15.00 -2.59
N ILE A 283 -13.97 13.86 -3.08
CA ILE A 283 -15.09 13.76 -4.02
C ILE A 283 -16.45 13.97 -3.32
N LEU A 284 -16.50 13.75 -2.00
CA LEU A 284 -17.70 13.92 -1.16
C LEU A 284 -17.93 15.35 -0.66
N ARG A 285 -17.00 16.29 -0.91
CA ARG A 285 -17.17 17.72 -0.60
C ARG A 285 -17.58 18.49 -1.84
#